data_AF-A0A9E4HL78-F1
#
_entry.id   AF-A0A9E4HL78-F1
#
_cell.length_a   1.000
_cell.length_b   1.000
_cell.length_c   1.000
_cell.angle_alpha   90.00
_cell.angle_beta   90.00
_cell.angle_gamma   90.00
#
_symmetry.space_group_name_H-M   'P 1'
#
loop_
_entity.id
_entity.type
_entity.pdbx_description
1 polymer ?
#
loop_
_entity_poly.entity_id
_entity_poly.type
_entity_poly.pdbx_seq_one_letter_code
_entity_poly.pdbx_strand_id
1 'polypeptide(L)'
;MAGAVVMVIVLVVVFPVAVLIGSGILAAALGSFLKVDSDAANRGDDGPNEYLELARREAETGYPQPTDPHQRRRRLSLPGRRP
;
A
#
# COMPACT_ATOMS: atom_id res chain seq x y z
N MET A 1 -26.19 -38.78 23.58
CA MET A 1 -26.70 -37.45 23.17
C MET A 1 -25.74 -36.31 23.51
N ALA A 2 -25.22 -36.21 24.74
CA ALA A 2 -24.36 -35.09 25.15
C ALA A 2 -23.13 -34.85 24.24
N GLY A 3 -22.40 -35.90 23.86
CA GLY A 3 -21.21 -35.74 23.00
C GLY A 3 -21.50 -35.15 21.62
N ALA A 4 -22.65 -35.48 21.03
CA ALA A 4 -23.07 -34.92 19.74
C ALA A 4 -23.39 -33.42 19.85
N VAL A 5 -24.06 -33.01 20.93
CA VAL A 5 -24.38 -31.61 21.20
C VAL A 5 -23.10 -30.78 21.37
N VAL A 6 -22.12 -31.30 22.12
CA VAL A 6 -20.82 -30.63 22.29
C VAL A 6 -20.10 -30.49 20.94
N MET A 7 -20.08 -31.54 20.12
CA MET A 7 -19.49 -31.51 18.78
C MET A 7 -20.09 -30.42 17.89
N VAL A 8 -21.42 -30.30 17.89
CA VAL A 8 -22.13 -29.27 17.11
C VAL A 8 -21.75 -27.86 17.59
N ILE A 9 -21.70 -27.64 18.90
CA ILE A 9 -21.29 -26.34 19.46
C ILE A 9 -19.86 -25.99 19.05
N VAL A 10 -18.94 -26.95 19.12
CA VAL A 10 -17.55 -26.73 18.72
C VAL A 10 -17.46 -26.33 17.25
N LEU A 11 -18.15 -27.07 16.37
CA LEU A 11 -18.08 -26.84 14.93
C LEU A 11 -18.74 -25.52 14.51
N VAL A 12 -19.91 -25.21 15.08
CA VAL A 12 -20.73 -24.09 14.60
C VAL A 12 -20.44 -22.79 15.35
N VAL A 13 -19.99 -22.85 16.60
CA VAL A 13 -19.77 -21.65 17.43
C VAL A 13 -18.29 -21.41 17.67
N VAL A 14 -17.58 -22.43 18.16
CA VAL A 14 -16.18 -22.24 18.56
C VAL A 14 -15.29 -22.02 17.34
N PHE A 15 -15.47 -22.80 16.27
CA PHE A 15 -14.63 -22.70 15.08
C PHE A 15 -14.72 -21.33 14.39
N PRO A 16 -15.93 -20.77 14.10
CA PRO A 16 -16.02 -19.45 13.48
C PRO A 16 -15.46 -18.35 14.36
N VAL A 17 -15.69 -18.39 15.68
CA VAL A 17 -15.14 -17.40 16.63
C VAL A 17 -13.61 -17.50 16.67
N ALA A 18 -13.06 -18.71 16.71
CA ALA A 18 -11.62 -18.95 16.70
C ALA A 18 -10.98 -18.43 15.40
N VAL A 19 -11.62 -18.65 14.24
CA VAL A 19 -11.16 -18.13 12.95
C VAL A 19 -11.23 -16.61 12.93
N LEU A 20 -12.32 -16.00 13.40
CA LEU A 20 -12.52 -14.56 13.38
C LEU A 20 -11.47 -13.81 14.24
N ILE A 21 -11.14 -14.36 15.40
CA ILE A 21 -10.10 -13.80 16.29
C ILE A 21 -8.70 -14.12 15.74
N GLY A 22 -8.49 -15.35 15.27
CA GLY A 22 -7.20 -15.84 14.78
C GLY A 22 -6.74 -15.14 13.50
N SER A 23 -7.66 -14.80 12.59
CA SER A 23 -7.33 -14.16 11.32
C SER A 23 -6.74 -12.77 11.51
N GLY A 24 -7.19 -12.01 12.51
CA GLY A 24 -6.64 -10.68 12.80
C GLY A 24 -5.19 -10.75 13.29
N ILE A 25 -4.91 -11.71 14.18
CA ILE A 25 -3.55 -11.96 14.70
C ILE A 25 -2.63 -12.42 13.56
N LEU A 26 -3.10 -13.36 12.74
CA LEU A 26 -2.34 -13.87 11.60
C LEU A 26 -2.07 -12.77 10.57
N ALA A 27 -3.07 -11.94 10.25
CA ALA A 27 -2.90 -10.81 9.33
C ALA A 27 -1.94 -9.74 9.89
N ALA A 28 -1.99 -9.46 11.20
CA ALA A 28 -1.05 -8.54 11.84
C ALA A 28 0.39 -9.06 11.81
N ALA A 29 0.58 -10.37 12.09
CA ALA A 29 1.90 -11.00 12.03
C ALA A 29 2.47 -10.99 10.61
N LEU A 30 1.65 -11.38 9.62
CA LEU A 30 2.05 -11.37 8.21
C LEU A 30 2.31 -9.94 7.73
N GLY A 31 1.43 -8.99 8.04
CA GLY A 31 1.60 -7.58 7.68
C GLY A 31 2.85 -6.96 8.31
N SER A 32 3.18 -7.31 9.57
CA SER A 32 4.41 -6.86 10.21
C SER A 32 5.65 -7.42 9.52
N PHE A 33 5.64 -8.70 9.12
CA PHE A 33 6.76 -9.32 8.42
C PHE A 33 6.97 -8.70 7.03
N LEU A 34 5.88 -8.54 6.27
CA LEU A 34 5.91 -7.89 4.96
C LEU A 34 6.33 -6.41 5.03
N LYS A 35 6.02 -5.72 6.13
CA LYS A 35 6.40 -4.32 6.30
C LYS A 35 7.91 -4.14 6.41
N VAL A 36 8.61 -5.04 7.12
CA VAL A 36 10.09 -4.98 7.23
C VAL A 36 10.73 -5.13 5.85
N ASP A 37 10.21 -6.06 5.05
CA ASP A 37 10.70 -6.30 3.68
C ASP A 37 10.37 -5.12 2.75
N SER A 38 9.16 -4.57 2.84
CA SER A 38 8.75 -3.38 2.08
C SER A 38 9.56 -2.14 2.44
N ASP A 39 9.87 -1.93 3.72
CA ASP A 39 10.69 -0.82 4.19
C ASP A 39 12.15 -0.94 3.71
N ALA A 40 12.66 -2.17 3.55
CA ALA A 40 13.96 -2.42 2.94
C ALA A 40 13.93 -2.15 1.42
N ALA A 41 12.88 -2.58 0.72
CA ALA A 41 12.70 -2.36 -0.71
C ALA A 41 12.45 -0.88 -1.08
N ASN A 42 11.87 -0.10 -0.17
CA ASN A 42 11.59 1.34 -0.37
C ASN A 42 12.76 2.27 0.01
N ARG A 43 13.87 1.72 0.53
CA ARG A 43 15.07 2.48 0.86
C ARG A 43 16.08 2.30 -0.29
N GLY A 44 16.37 3.36 -1.02
CA GLY A 44 17.44 3.39 -2.04
C GLY A 44 18.82 3.66 -1.40
N ASP A 45 19.87 3.59 -2.21
CA ASP A 45 21.27 3.70 -1.77
C ASP A 45 21.58 4.98 -0.98
N ASP A 46 20.86 6.08 -1.24
CA ASP A 46 21.05 7.39 -0.58
C ASP A 46 19.94 7.75 0.44
N GLY A 47 18.99 6.85 0.74
CA GLY A 47 17.89 7.14 1.68
C GLY A 47 16.49 6.70 1.19
N PRO A 48 15.40 7.38 1.59
CA PRO A 48 14.05 7.07 1.10
C PRO A 48 14.00 7.20 -0.43
N ASN A 49 13.28 6.31 -1.11
CA ASN A 49 13.14 6.42 -2.57
C ASN A 49 12.41 7.71 -3.01
N GLU A 50 12.67 8.15 -4.25
CA GLU A 50 12.10 9.36 -4.86
C GLU A 50 10.55 9.38 -4.79
N TYR A 51 9.92 8.21 -4.88
CA TYR A 51 8.47 8.05 -4.80
C TYR A 51 7.90 8.38 -3.41
N LEU A 52 8.61 8.04 -2.33
CA LEU A 52 8.21 8.41 -0.97
C LEU A 52 8.33 9.91 -0.72
N GLU A 53 9.33 10.57 -1.33
CA GLU A 53 9.47 12.02 -1.24
C GLU A 53 8.35 12.76 -1.96
N LEU A 54 7.93 12.26 -3.13
CA LEU A 54 6.78 12.79 -3.88
C LEU A 54 5.49 12.64 -3.07
N ALA A 55 5.23 11.46 -2.50
CA ALA A 55 4.05 11.19 -1.69
C ALA A 55 4.03 12.04 -0.39
N ARG A 56 5.20 12.24 0.24
CA ARG A 56 5.33 13.12 1.42
C ARG A 56 5.06 14.58 1.07
N ARG A 57 5.64 15.08 -0.04
CA ARG A 57 5.35 16.45 -0.52
C ARG A 57 3.88 16.64 -0.84
N GLU A 58 3.23 15.64 -1.44
CA GLU A 58 1.79 15.66 -1.72
C GLU A 58 0.96 15.77 -0.44
N ALA A 59 1.28 14.96 0.58
CA ALA A 59 0.59 15.00 1.88
C ALA A 59 0.78 16.34 2.61
N GLU A 60 1.94 16.98 2.47
CA GLU A 60 2.26 18.27 3.10
C GLU A 60 1.67 19.47 2.35
N THR A 61 1.51 19.38 1.04
CA THR A 61 1.06 20.51 0.20
C THR A 61 -0.41 20.44 -0.21
N GLY A 62 -1.09 19.29 -0.03
CA GLY A 62 -2.51 19.13 -0.37
C GLY A 62 -2.79 19.51 -1.82
N TYR A 63 -2.40 18.64 -2.76
CA TYR A 63 -2.47 18.83 -4.22
C TYR A 63 -2.18 20.25 -4.76
N PRO A 64 -1.01 20.44 -5.38
CA PRO A 64 -0.86 21.35 -6.50
C PRO A 64 -0.82 20.57 -7.83
N GLN A 65 -1.41 21.20 -8.85
CA GLN A 65 -1.57 20.75 -10.23
C GLN A 65 -0.36 20.01 -10.84
N PRO A 66 -0.60 19.07 -11.78
CA PRO A 66 0.42 18.70 -12.75
C PRO A 66 0.75 19.94 -13.58
N THR A 67 1.95 20.51 -13.38
CA THR A 67 2.54 21.41 -14.36
C THR A 67 3.06 20.60 -15.55
N ASP A 68 2.07 20.07 -16.28
CA ASP A 68 2.09 19.71 -17.69
C ASP A 68 3.25 18.84 -18.21
N PRO A 69 3.10 17.50 -18.27
CA PRO A 69 4.06 16.63 -18.96
C PRO A 69 4.14 16.88 -20.48
N HIS A 70 3.21 17.66 -21.07
CA HIS A 70 3.21 17.96 -22.50
C HIS A 70 4.02 19.20 -22.88
N GLN A 71 4.47 20.04 -21.94
CA GLN A 71 5.33 21.20 -22.27
C GLN A 71 6.71 20.79 -22.77
N ARG A 72 7.23 19.62 -22.37
CA ARG A 72 8.56 19.14 -22.79
C ARG A 72 8.62 18.77 -24.28
N ARG A 73 7.48 18.43 -24.90
CA ARG A 73 7.40 18.17 -26.35
C ARG A 73 7.39 19.42 -27.21
N ARG A 74 6.94 20.58 -26.69
CA ARG A 74 6.90 21.85 -27.45
C ARG A 74 8.23 22.61 -27.49
N ARG A 75 9.19 22.27 -26.62
CA ARG A 75 10.51 22.91 -26.60
C ARG A 75 11.54 22.29 -27.57
N LEU A 76 11.21 21.17 -28.22
CA LEU A 76 12.16 20.38 -29.03
C LEU A 76 11.86 20.35 -30.55
N SER A 77 11.04 21.29 -31.07
CA SER A 77 10.92 21.51 -32.51
C SER A 77 11.03 23.01 -32.85
N LEU A 78 12.28 23.48 -32.97
CA LEU A 78 12.66 24.69 -33.72
C LEU A 78 12.32 24.52 -35.23
N PRO A 79 12.60 25.48 -36.13
CA PRO A 79 12.36 26.92 -36.14
C PRO A 79 11.71 27.36 -37.48
N GLY A 80 11.14 28.57 -37.52
CA GLY A 80 10.94 29.27 -38.80
C GLY A 80 9.51 29.32 -39.32
N ARG A 81 8.83 30.44 -39.03
CA ARG A 81 8.13 31.23 -40.06
C ARG A 81 7.67 32.56 -39.46
N ARG A 82 8.37 33.63 -39.85
CA ARG A 82 7.81 34.95 -40.18
C ARG A 82 8.04 35.12 -41.69
N PRO A 83 7.35 36.01 -42.41
CA PRO A 83 6.47 37.09 -41.98
C PRO A 83 4.99 36.73 -41.92
#